data_AF-A0A6H9WMZ4-F1
#
_entry.id   AF-A0A6H9WMZ4-F1
#
_cell.length_a   1.000
_cell.length_b   1.000
_cell.length_c   1.000
_cell.angle_alpha   90.00
_cell.angle_beta   90.00
_cell.angle_gamma   90.00
#
_symmetry.space_group_name_H-M   'P 1'
#
loop_
_entity.id
_entity.type
_entity.pdbx_description
1 polymer ?
#
loop_
_entity_poly.entity_id
_entity_poly.type
_entity_poly.pdbx_seq_one_letter_code
_entity_poly.pdbx_strand_id
1 'polypeptide(L)' 'MLEGARRTEQRGGVAWTVQPISAARAQKPYSCPGCARSIQPGIAHVAVWRADFVLGDAQALDGRRHWHTHCWRIV' A
#
# COMPACT_ATOMS: atom_id res chain seq x y z
N MET A 1 -2.12 -2.10 -21.22
CA MET A 1 -3.27 -2.16 -20.30
C MET A 1 -2.76 -1.77 -18.93
N LEU A 2 -3.21 -0.64 -18.40
CA LEU A 2 -2.56 0.06 -17.28
C LEU A 2 -2.63 -0.77 -16.00
N GLU A 3 -1.48 -1.35 -15.62
CA GLU A 3 -1.22 -1.72 -14.24
C GLU A 3 -1.52 -0.50 -13.38
N GLY A 4 -2.46 -0.62 -12.44
CA GLY A 4 -2.98 0.51 -11.66
C GLY A 4 -1.83 1.39 -11.18
N ALA A 5 -1.74 2.60 -11.77
CA ALA A 5 -0.58 3.44 -11.61
C ALA A 5 -0.39 3.76 -10.12
N ARG A 6 0.83 3.56 -9.62
CA ARG A 6 1.21 4.03 -8.28
C ARG A 6 0.90 5.53 -8.22
N ARG A 7 0.20 5.95 -7.17
CA ARG A 7 -0.14 7.36 -6.94
C ARG A 7 0.61 7.87 -5.72
N THR A 8 0.90 9.15 -5.68
CA THR A 8 1.49 9.79 -4.50
C THR A 8 0.42 10.63 -3.80
N GLU A 9 0.20 10.39 -2.52
CA GLU A 9 -0.74 11.11 -1.66
C GLU A 9 0.04 11.84 -0.55
N GLN A 10 -0.26 13.11 -0.31
CA GLN A 10 0.33 13.87 0.80
C GLN A 10 -0.58 13.76 2.03
N ARG A 11 -0.03 13.30 3.17
CA ARG A 11 -0.74 13.18 4.44
C ARG A 11 0.15 13.60 5.61
N GLY A 12 -0.35 14.49 6.45
CA GLY A 12 0.38 14.99 7.62
C GLY A 12 1.73 15.64 7.28
N GLY A 13 1.85 16.27 6.11
CA GLY A 13 3.11 16.86 5.62
C GLY A 13 4.10 15.85 5.03
N VAL A 14 3.75 14.56 4.94
CA VAL A 14 4.59 13.51 4.36
C VAL A 14 3.98 13.00 3.07
N ALA A 15 4.81 12.81 2.04
CA ALA A 15 4.41 12.16 0.79
C ALA A 15 4.42 10.63 0.96
N TRP A 16 3.32 9.99 0.58
CA TRP A 16 3.09 8.55 0.62
C TRP A 16 2.84 8.03 -0.77
N THR A 17 3.55 6.99 -1.19
CA THR A 17 3.22 6.26 -2.42
C THR A 17 2.22 5.17 -2.10
N VAL A 18 1.15 5.13 -2.89
CA VAL A 18 0.01 4.23 -2.75
C VAL A 18 -0.14 3.46 -4.06
N GLN A 19 0.04 2.15 -4.00
CA GLN A 19 -0.11 1.26 -5.14
C GLN A 19 -1.34 0.36 -4.95
N PRO A 20 -2.34 0.44 -5.84
CA PRO A 20 -3.46 -0.48 -5.82
C PRO A 20 -3.02 -1.88 -6.27
N ILE A 21 -3.38 -2.88 -5.47
CA ILE A 21 -3.16 -4.30 -5.74
C ILE A 21 -4.51 -4.92 -6.04
N SER A 22 -4.65 -5.50 -7.23
CA SER A 22 -5.85 -6.22 -7.64
C SER A 22 -5.98 -7.55 -6.91
N ALA A 23 -7.21 -8.04 -6.78
CA ALA A 23 -7.53 -9.36 -6.22
C ALA A 23 -6.67 -10.48 -6.84
N ALA A 24 -6.48 -10.46 -8.16
CA ALA A 24 -5.67 -11.43 -8.88
C ALA A 24 -4.17 -11.41 -8.48
N ARG A 25 -3.64 -10.26 -8.06
CA ARG A 25 -2.25 -10.13 -7.57
C ARG A 25 -2.13 -10.40 -6.07
N ALA A 26 -3.23 -10.33 -5.33
CA ALA A 26 -3.30 -10.62 -3.90
C ALA A 26 -3.24 -12.14 -3.66
N GLN A 27 -2.06 -12.74 -3.81
CA GLN A 27 -1.89 -14.19 -3.65
C GLN A 27 -1.47 -14.60 -2.24
N LYS A 28 -1.06 -13.64 -1.41
CA LYS A 28 -0.54 -13.88 -0.06
C LYS A 28 -1.35 -13.10 0.99
N PRO A 29 -1.62 -13.68 2.17
CA PRO A 29 -2.24 -12.94 3.24
C PRO A 29 -1.28 -11.89 3.83
N TYR A 30 -1.81 -10.71 4.14
CA TYR A 30 -1.05 -9.61 4.76
C TYR A 30 -1.81 -9.00 5.93
N SER A 31 -1.11 -8.48 6.93
CA SER A 31 -1.75 -7.83 8.08
C SER A 31 -1.95 -6.33 7.85
N CYS A 32 -3.20 -5.87 7.95
CA CYS A 32 -3.53 -4.45 7.83
C CYS A 32 -3.31 -3.73 9.18
N PRO A 33 -2.44 -2.70 9.24
CA PRO A 33 -2.17 -1.98 10.49
C PRO A 33 -3.33 -1.08 10.94
N GLY A 34 -4.20 -0.61 10.05
CA GLY A 34 -5.33 0.26 10.41
C GLY A 34 -6.48 -0.45 11.13
N CYS A 35 -6.65 -1.76 10.93
CA CYS A 35 -7.71 -2.54 11.56
C CYS A 35 -7.23 -3.82 12.26
N ALA A 36 -5.91 -4.04 12.30
CA ALA A 36 -5.25 -5.26 12.79
C ALA A 36 -5.78 -6.58 12.19
N ARG A 37 -6.49 -6.52 11.06
CA ARG A 37 -7.09 -7.69 10.39
C ARG A 37 -6.25 -8.13 9.19
N SER A 38 -6.24 -9.43 8.95
CA SER A 38 -5.54 -10.02 7.79
C SER A 38 -6.33 -9.83 6.50
N ILE A 39 -5.69 -9.22 5.50
CA ILE A 39 -6.12 -9.17 4.11
C ILE A 39 -5.92 -10.57 3.54
N GLN A 40 -7.01 -11.26 3.19
CA GLN A 40 -6.95 -12.59 2.59
C GLN A 40 -6.50 -12.53 1.12
N PRO A 41 -5.90 -13.61 0.59
CA PRO A 41 -5.66 -13.70 -0.84
C PRO A 41 -6.98 -13.60 -1.63
N GLY A 42 -6.93 -12.99 -2.81
CA GLY A 42 -8.11 -12.66 -3.62
C GLY A 42 -8.81 -11.36 -3.23
N ILE A 43 -8.31 -10.62 -2.23
CA ILE A 43 -8.88 -9.32 -1.83
C ILE A 43 -8.08 -8.17 -2.44
N ALA A 44 -8.77 -7.29 -3.18
CA ALA A 44 -8.17 -6.06 -3.68
C ALA A 44 -7.85 -5.10 -2.51
N HIS A 45 -6.62 -4.61 -2.47
CA HIS A 45 -6.10 -3.80 -1.37
C HIS A 45 -5.04 -2.81 -1.89
N VAL A 46 -4.47 -2.01 -1.01
CA VAL A 46 -3.43 -1.02 -1.37
C VAL A 46 -2.15 -1.27 -0.60
N ALA A 47 -1.02 -1.21 -1.28
CA ALA A 47 0.30 -1.18 -0.65
C ALA A 47 0.75 0.28 -0.51
N VAL A 48 1.19 0.67 0.68
CA VAL A 48 1.54 2.04 1.03
C VAL A 48 2.93 2.09 1.66
N TRP A 49 3.75 3.03 1.21
CA TRP A 49 5.07 3.32 1.76
C TRP A 49 5.41 4.80 1.63
N ARG A 50 6.41 5.29 2.35
CA ARG A 50 6.84 6.70 2.24
C ARG A 50 7.42 6.95 0.84
N ALA A 51 7.01 8.04 0.20
CA ALA A 51 7.58 8.48 -1.08
C ALA A 51 8.93 9.20 -0.90
N ASP A 52 9.26 9.56 0.35
CA ASP A 52 10.34 10.47 0.72
C ASP A 52 11.71 9.77 0.92
N PHE A 53 11.97 8.65 0.24
CA PHE A 53 13.28 7.99 0.34
C PHE A 53 14.27 8.65 -0.64
N VAL A 54 15.10 9.55 -0.09
CA VAL A 54 16.28 10.15 -0.75
C VAL A 54 17.38 9.10 -1.03
N LEU A 55 17.32 7.91 -0.41
CA LEU A 55 18.37 6.89 -0.42
C LEU A 55 17.91 5.57 -1.06
N GLY A 56 17.48 5.62 -2.33
CA GLY A 56 17.28 4.44 -3.17
C GLY A 56 15.99 3.65 -2.95
N ASP A 57 15.32 3.31 -4.06
CA ASP A 57 14.03 2.62 -4.12
C ASP A 57 13.97 1.28 -3.35
N ALA A 58 15.12 0.64 -3.10
CA ALA A 58 15.25 -0.67 -2.47
C ALA A 58 14.95 -0.69 -0.96
N GLN A 59 15.23 0.40 -0.23
CA GLN A 59 14.90 0.49 1.21
C GLN A 59 13.42 0.93 1.40
N ALA A 60 12.88 1.70 0.46
CA ALA A 60 11.46 2.05 0.42
C ALA A 60 10.54 0.83 0.22
N LEU A 61 11.06 -0.19 -0.46
CA LEU A 61 10.42 -1.47 -0.74
C LEU A 61 10.17 -2.32 0.52
N ASP A 62 11.10 -2.31 1.47
CA ASP A 62 11.02 -3.09 2.71
C ASP A 62 9.95 -2.54 3.67
N GLY A 63 9.77 -1.21 3.67
CA GLY A 63 8.75 -0.53 4.46
C GLY A 63 7.32 -0.60 3.92
N ARG A 64 7.04 -1.43 2.89
CA ARG A 64 5.72 -1.51 2.26
C ARG A 64 4.70 -2.17 3.18
N ARG A 65 3.78 -1.35 3.69
CA ARG A 65 2.65 -1.82 4.51
C ARG A 65 1.44 -2.03 3.63
N HIS A 66 0.72 -3.11 3.87
CA HIS A 66 -0.47 -3.47 3.11
C HIS A 66 -1.71 -3.05 3.89
N TRP A 67 -2.61 -2.34 3.24
CA TRP A 67 -3.81 -1.79 3.85
C TRP A 67 -5.02 -2.18 3.02
N HIS A 68 -6.16 -2.41 3.67
CA HIS A 68 -7.42 -2.42 2.95
C HIS A 68 -7.64 -1.04 2.33
N THR A 69 -8.19 -1.00 1.12
CA THR A 69 -8.49 0.25 0.41
C THR A 69 -9.35 1.19 1.26
N HIS A 70 -10.29 0.64 2.04
CA HIS A 70 -11.10 1.41 2.98
C HIS A 70 -10.29 1.89 4.20
N CYS A 71 -9.51 1.00 4.84
CA CYS A 71 -8.69 1.36 6.00
C CYS A 71 -7.70 2.48 5.70
N TRP A 72 -7.12 2.51 4.49
CA TRP A 72 -6.25 3.61 4.08
C TRP A 72 -7.00 4.94 3.90
N ARG A 73 -8.28 4.92 3.52
CA ARG A 73 -9.05 6.15 3.35
C ARG A 73 -9.46 6.80 4.66
N ILE A 74 -9.55 6.04 5.75
CA ILE A 74 -10.05 6.50 7.06
C ILE A 74 -8.94 6.83 8.07
N VAL A 75 -7.71 6.34 7.85
CA VAL A 75 -6.52 6.72 8.62
C VAL A 75 -6.02 8.09 8.22
#